data_AF-A0A815YED3-F1
#
_entry.id   AF-A0A815YED3-F1
#
_cell.length_a   1.000
_cell.length_b   1.000
_cell.length_c   1.000
_cell.angle_alpha   90.00
_cell.angle_beta   90.00
_cell.angle_gamma   90.00
#
_symmetry.space_group_name_H-M   'P 1'
#
loop_
_entity.id
_entity.type
_entity.pdbx_description
1 polymer ?
#
loop_
_entity_poly.entity_id
_entity_poly.type
_entity_poly.pdbx_seq_one_letter_code
_entity_poly.pdbx_strand_id
1 'polypeptide(L)'
;MATAAINFKQCFICKKDKSNIYPCEGCSKTFCLTDLPKHHQEHVLELEKIVTDCDTFQQSISEQQQDLNHCPLVKQVNKWERDSITKIKQTAEDCRQKLIKPTDDNIAEIKKKLNQFITDLRKKRDDDDFHEIHLKELRMLLEELKKELEQPLNVS
;
A
#
# COMPACT_ATOMS: atom_id res chain seq x y z
N MET A 1 -59.89 -59.30 34.72
CA MET A 1 -58.41 -59.20 34.68
C MET A 1 -58.08 -58.09 33.69
N ALA A 2 -57.57 -56.94 34.17
CA ALA A 2 -57.14 -55.86 33.30
C ALA A 2 -55.71 -56.13 32.84
N THR A 3 -55.51 -56.48 31.57
CA THR A 3 -54.19 -56.56 30.96
C THR A 3 -53.64 -55.14 30.83
N ALA A 4 -52.61 -54.81 31.62
CA ALA A 4 -51.88 -53.56 31.47
C ALA A 4 -51.29 -53.50 30.05
N ALA A 5 -51.76 -52.55 29.24
CA ALA A 5 -51.20 -52.30 27.92
C ALA A 5 -49.77 -51.76 28.10
N ILE A 6 -48.77 -52.60 27.83
CA ILE A 6 -47.37 -52.17 27.83
C ILE A 6 -47.21 -51.23 26.63
N ASN A 7 -47.09 -49.94 26.90
CA ASN A 7 -46.97 -48.90 25.87
C ASN A 7 -45.53 -48.92 25.33
N PHE A 8 -45.29 -49.77 24.33
CA PHE A 8 -44.01 -49.81 23.63
C PHE A 8 -43.91 -48.62 22.70
N LYS A 9 -42.79 -47.89 22.78
CA LYS A 9 -42.47 -46.78 21.86
C LYS A 9 -41.17 -47.09 21.12
N GLN A 10 -41.07 -46.59 19.89
CA GLN A 10 -39.91 -46.83 19.04
C GLN A 10 -38.74 -45.92 19.43
N CYS A 11 -37.54 -46.48 19.55
CA CYS A 11 -36.32 -45.69 19.70
C CYS A 11 -35.90 -45.05 18.37
N PHE A 12 -35.52 -43.76 18.40
CA PHE A 12 -35.11 -43.01 17.23
C PHE A 12 -33.85 -43.57 16.54
N ILE A 13 -32.90 -44.11 17.30
CA ILE A 13 -31.61 -44.63 16.78
C ILE A 13 -31.76 -46.08 16.30
N CYS A 14 -32.04 -47.04 17.20
CA CYS A 14 -32.09 -48.45 16.81
C CYS A 14 -33.40 -48.91 16.14
N LYS A 15 -34.43 -48.05 16.06
CA LYS A 15 -35.75 -48.33 15.45
C LYS A 15 -36.51 -49.52 16.06
N LYS A 16 -36.12 -49.98 17.25
CA LYS A 16 -36.79 -51.07 17.97
C LYS A 16 -37.79 -50.50 18.97
N ASP A 17 -38.91 -51.19 19.11
CA ASP A 17 -39.91 -50.92 20.14
C ASP A 17 -39.41 -51.36 21.51
N LYS A 18 -39.45 -50.44 22.48
CA LYS A 18 -38.97 -50.65 23.84
C LYS A 18 -39.99 -50.14 24.85
N SER A 19 -40.09 -50.82 25.99
CA SER A 19 -40.95 -50.39 27.10
C SER A 19 -40.36 -49.18 27.85
N ASN A 20 -39.03 -49.08 27.88
CA ASN A 20 -38.31 -47.98 28.55
C ASN A 20 -37.73 -47.03 27.50
N ILE A 21 -38.39 -45.89 27.34
CA ILE A 21 -38.07 -44.87 26.36
C ILE A 21 -38.02 -43.51 27.06
N TYR A 22 -36.98 -42.73 26.76
CA TYR A 22 -36.72 -41.42 27.33
C TYR A 22 -36.80 -40.35 26.24
N PRO A 23 -37.65 -39.32 26.38
CA PRO A 23 -37.67 -38.20 25.47
C PRO A 23 -36.50 -37.25 25.72
N CYS A 24 -35.94 -36.71 24.66
CA CYS A 24 -35.05 -35.55 24.72
C CYS A 24 -35.89 -34.29 24.47
N GLU A 25 -35.90 -33.36 25.42
CA GLU A 25 -36.65 -32.09 25.29
C GLU A 25 -36.08 -31.19 24.20
N GLY A 26 -34.76 -31.25 23.95
CA GLY A 26 -34.10 -30.39 22.97
C GLY A 26 -34.41 -30.74 21.51
N CYS A 27 -34.55 -32.03 21.18
CA CYS A 27 -34.83 -32.47 19.80
C CYS A 27 -36.19 -33.16 19.61
N SER A 28 -36.99 -33.27 20.68
CA SER A 28 -38.30 -33.94 20.71
C SER A 28 -38.30 -35.40 20.26
N LYS A 29 -37.12 -36.05 20.23
CA LYS A 29 -36.96 -37.47 19.86
C LYS A 29 -36.88 -38.35 21.09
N THR A 30 -37.17 -39.64 20.90
CA THR A 30 -37.25 -40.63 21.97
C THR A 30 -36.17 -41.71 21.83
N PHE A 31 -35.49 -42.04 22.92
CA PHE A 31 -34.34 -42.94 22.93
C PHE A 31 -34.50 -44.06 23.95
N CYS A 32 -33.96 -45.24 23.67
CA CYS A 32 -33.87 -46.30 24.68
C CYS A 32 -32.68 -46.04 25.60
N LEU A 33 -32.64 -46.71 26.77
CA LEU A 33 -31.59 -46.52 27.77
C LEU A 33 -30.17 -46.68 27.22
N THR A 34 -29.97 -47.56 26.23
CA THR A 34 -28.66 -47.83 25.62
C THR A 34 -28.24 -46.78 24.59
N ASP A 35 -29.20 -46.16 23.90
CA ASP A 35 -28.92 -45.23 22.80
C ASP A 35 -28.99 -43.75 23.24
N LEU A 36 -29.59 -43.45 24.40
CA LEU A 36 -29.59 -42.11 24.98
C LEU A 36 -28.18 -41.57 25.24
N PRO A 37 -27.21 -42.34 25.79
CA PRO A 37 -25.83 -41.89 25.93
C PRO A 37 -25.15 -41.60 24.58
N LYS A 38 -25.49 -42.34 23.51
CA LYS A 38 -24.94 -42.08 22.17
C LYS A 38 -25.45 -40.74 21.63
N HIS A 39 -26.73 -40.45 21.82
CA HIS A 39 -27.28 -39.14 21.46
C HIS A 39 -26.59 -38.01 22.22
N HIS A 40 -26.32 -38.18 23.52
CA HIS A 40 -25.57 -37.20 24.30
C HIS A 40 -24.12 -37.06 23.77
N GLN A 41 -23.47 -38.16 23.41
CA GLN A 41 -22.11 -38.14 22.85
C GLN A 41 -22.03 -37.34 21.55
N GLU A 42 -23.04 -37.40 20.68
CA GLU A 42 -23.11 -36.56 19.47
C GLU A 42 -23.03 -35.07 19.82
N HIS A 43 -23.75 -34.62 20.85
CA HIS A 43 -23.70 -33.22 21.30
C HIS A 43 -22.34 -32.83 21.89
N VAL A 44 -21.69 -33.75 22.62
CA VAL A 44 -20.34 -33.52 23.15
C VAL A 44 -19.35 -33.31 22.00
N LEU A 45 -19.42 -34.14 20.95
CA LEU A 45 -18.54 -34.02 19.79
C LEU A 45 -18.78 -32.71 19.02
N GLU A 46 -20.05 -32.30 18.84
CA GLU A 46 -20.37 -31.01 18.23
C GLU A 46 -19.84 -29.84 19.08
N LEU A 47 -19.94 -29.92 20.41
CA LEU A 47 -19.39 -28.90 21.29
C LEU A 47 -17.85 -28.84 21.19
N GLU A 48 -17.16 -29.97 21.20
CA GLU A 48 -15.70 -30.03 21.04
C GLU A 48 -15.25 -29.40 19.71
N LYS A 49 -16.02 -29.62 18.64
CA LYS A 49 -15.78 -28.97 17.35
C LYS A 49 -15.94 -27.45 17.43
N ILE A 50 -17.01 -26.96 18.09
CA ILE A 50 -17.22 -25.52 18.29
C ILE A 50 -16.05 -24.91 19.08
N VAL A 51 -15.59 -25.57 20.15
CA VAL A 51 -14.43 -25.10 20.94
C VAL A 51 -13.18 -25.02 20.06
N THR A 52 -12.92 -26.06 19.25
CA THR A 52 -11.78 -26.09 18.33
C THR A 52 -11.85 -24.96 17.28
N ASP A 53 -13.04 -24.71 16.74
CA ASP A 53 -13.27 -23.63 15.78
C ASP A 53 -13.04 -22.25 16.45
N CYS A 54 -13.46 -22.07 17.70
CA CYS A 54 -13.20 -20.86 18.48
C CYS A 54 -11.70 -20.63 18.73
N ASP A 55 -10.96 -21.66 19.13
CA ASP A 55 -9.51 -21.58 19.35
C ASP A 55 -8.76 -21.21 18.06
N THR A 56 -9.14 -21.84 16.94
CA THR A 56 -8.58 -21.55 15.61
C THR A 56 -8.87 -20.11 15.18
N PHE A 57 -10.09 -19.63 15.44
CA PHE A 57 -10.46 -18.25 15.14
C PHE A 57 -9.70 -17.25 16.01
N GLN A 58 -9.53 -17.55 17.30
CA GLN A 58 -8.74 -16.71 18.21
C GLN A 58 -7.27 -16.62 17.76
N GLN A 59 -6.68 -17.73 17.32
CA GLN A 59 -5.33 -17.73 16.74
C GLN A 59 -5.27 -16.83 15.49
N SER A 60 -6.25 -16.94 14.60
CA SER A 60 -6.33 -16.11 13.38
C SER A 60 -6.39 -14.61 13.70
N ILE A 61 -7.11 -14.23 14.77
CA ILE A 61 -7.16 -12.84 15.25
C ILE A 61 -5.79 -12.40 15.75
N SER A 62 -5.12 -13.23 16.56
CA SER A 62 -3.79 -12.91 17.09
C SER A 62 -2.74 -12.75 15.98
N GLU A 63 -2.78 -13.60 14.96
CA GLU A 63 -1.90 -13.50 13.78
C GLU A 63 -2.11 -12.19 13.02
N GLN A 64 -3.37 -11.75 12.84
CA GLN A 64 -3.65 -10.45 12.22
C GLN A 64 -3.23 -9.26 13.08
N GLN A 65 -3.22 -9.39 14.41
CA GLN A 65 -2.75 -8.35 15.32
C GLN A 65 -1.23 -8.20 15.32
N GLN A 66 -0.48 -9.28 15.07
CA GLN A 66 0.99 -9.26 15.08
C GLN A 66 1.59 -8.54 13.86
N ASP A 67 0.96 -8.61 12.69
CA ASP A 67 1.41 -7.87 11.51
C ASP A 67 0.26 -7.19 10.77
N LEU A 68 0.11 -5.89 11.04
CA LEU A 68 -0.83 -4.99 10.39
C LEU A 68 -0.67 -4.95 8.87
N ASN A 69 0.49 -5.35 8.32
CA ASN A 69 0.67 -5.45 6.87
C ASN A 69 -0.16 -6.58 6.25
N HIS A 70 -0.72 -7.51 7.01
CA HIS A 70 -1.71 -8.46 6.49
C HIS A 70 -3.09 -7.82 6.27
N CYS A 71 -3.40 -6.72 6.96
CA CYS A 71 -4.66 -6.02 6.79
C CYS A 71 -4.81 -5.51 5.34
N PRO A 72 -5.89 -5.89 4.62
CA PRO A 72 -6.08 -5.48 3.23
C PRO A 72 -6.08 -3.96 3.02
N LEU A 73 -6.56 -3.20 4.00
CA LEU A 73 -6.56 -1.74 3.96
C LEU A 73 -5.14 -1.16 4.08
N VAL A 74 -4.33 -1.69 5.01
CA VAL A 74 -2.92 -1.28 5.15
C VAL A 74 -2.12 -1.62 3.88
N LYS A 75 -2.35 -2.81 3.28
CA LYS A 75 -1.74 -3.15 1.99
C LYS A 75 -2.09 -2.16 0.88
N GLN A 76 -3.34 -1.68 0.84
CA GLN A 76 -3.77 -0.68 -0.13
C GLN A 76 -3.09 0.68 0.12
N VAL A 77 -2.97 1.11 1.38
CA VAL A 77 -2.24 2.34 1.74
C VAL A 77 -0.77 2.22 1.33
N ASN A 78 -0.10 1.12 1.67
CA ASN A 78 1.30 0.86 1.30
C ASN A 78 1.51 0.80 -0.23
N LYS A 79 0.52 0.32 -0.98
CA LYS A 79 0.56 0.35 -2.44
C LYS A 79 0.42 1.77 -2.96
N TRP A 80 -0.58 2.51 -2.48
CA TRP A 80 -0.82 3.90 -2.85
C TRP A 80 0.39 4.79 -2.57
N GLU A 81 1.05 4.61 -1.42
CA GLU A 81 2.26 5.34 -1.06
C GLU A 81 3.39 5.09 -2.08
N ARG A 82 3.69 3.83 -2.37
CA ARG A 82 4.74 3.45 -3.34
C ARG A 82 4.46 3.98 -4.74
N ASP A 83 3.21 3.87 -5.19
CA ASP A 83 2.79 4.35 -6.50
C ASP A 83 2.90 5.88 -6.58
N SER A 84 2.52 6.58 -5.51
CA SER A 84 2.60 8.04 -5.41
C SER A 84 4.05 8.53 -5.42
N ILE A 85 4.95 7.91 -4.64
CA ILE A 85 6.38 8.23 -4.65
C ILE A 85 6.97 8.04 -6.04
N THR A 86 6.62 6.94 -6.71
CA THR A 86 7.09 6.64 -8.07
C THR A 86 6.64 7.72 -9.04
N LYS A 87 5.36 8.11 -8.99
CA LYS A 87 4.81 9.16 -9.84
C LYS A 87 5.46 10.52 -9.58
N ILE A 88 5.69 10.89 -8.32
CA ILE A 88 6.38 12.14 -7.97
C ILE A 88 7.81 12.14 -8.53
N LYS A 89 8.55 11.03 -8.39
CA LYS A 89 9.90 10.90 -8.94
C LYS A 89 9.92 11.03 -10.46
N GLN A 90 9.00 10.36 -11.15
CA GLN A 90 8.91 10.42 -12.61
C GLN A 90 8.61 11.86 -13.07
N THR A 91 7.59 12.50 -12.49
CA THR A 91 7.23 13.88 -12.84
C THR A 91 8.39 14.85 -12.58
N ALA A 92 9.10 14.69 -11.46
CA ALA A 92 10.26 15.52 -11.15
C ALA A 92 11.38 15.34 -12.19
N GLU A 93 11.63 14.11 -12.64
CA GLU A 93 12.61 13.83 -13.67
C GLU A 93 12.19 14.39 -15.03
N ASP A 94 10.93 14.22 -15.42
CA ASP A 94 10.39 14.79 -16.66
C ASP A 94 10.53 16.32 -16.66
N CYS A 95 10.29 16.98 -15.52
CA CYS A 95 10.52 18.41 -15.35
C CYS A 95 12.00 18.77 -15.51
N ARG A 96 12.93 18.03 -14.89
CA ARG A 96 14.38 18.27 -15.05
C ARG A 96 14.80 18.14 -16.51
N GLN A 97 14.35 17.09 -17.21
CA GLN A 97 14.68 16.86 -18.61
C GLN A 97 14.19 17.99 -19.52
N LYS A 98 13.03 18.59 -19.22
CA LYS A 98 12.53 19.78 -19.93
C LYS A 98 13.40 21.02 -19.71
N LEU A 99 14.10 21.12 -18.59
CA LEU A 99 14.98 22.26 -18.27
C LEU A 99 16.37 22.10 -18.87
N ILE A 100 16.89 20.86 -19.00
CA ILE A 100 18.27 20.61 -19.48
C ILE A 100 18.53 21.28 -20.81
N LYS A 101 17.71 21.02 -21.84
CA LYS A 101 17.96 21.56 -23.18
C LYS A 101 17.94 23.09 -23.24
N PRO A 102 16.91 23.79 -22.73
CA PRO A 102 16.94 25.26 -22.63
C PRO A 102 18.15 25.78 -21.85
N THR A 103 18.55 25.11 -20.77
CA THR A 103 19.73 25.48 -19.98
C THR A 103 21.02 25.35 -20.79
N ASP A 104 21.20 24.23 -21.49
CA ASP A 104 22.36 24.00 -22.34
C ASP A 104 22.42 25.02 -23.49
N ASP A 105 21.28 25.31 -24.13
CA ASP A 105 21.17 26.29 -25.20
C ASP A 105 21.54 27.71 -24.72
N ASN A 106 21.04 28.13 -23.54
CA ASN A 106 21.39 29.42 -22.94
C ASN A 106 22.87 29.51 -22.57
N ILE A 107 23.43 28.45 -21.97
CA ILE A 107 24.86 28.40 -21.64
C ILE A 107 25.71 28.50 -22.92
N ALA A 108 25.31 27.82 -23.99
CA ALA A 108 25.99 27.89 -25.27
C ALA A 108 25.95 29.30 -25.87
N GLU A 109 24.82 30.01 -25.75
CA GLU A 109 24.68 31.39 -26.20
C GLU A 109 25.56 32.35 -25.40
N ILE A 110 25.53 32.27 -24.07
CA ILE A 110 26.39 33.09 -23.19
C ILE A 110 27.86 32.84 -23.51
N LYS A 111 28.27 31.58 -23.71
CA LYS A 111 29.64 31.23 -24.09
C LYS A 111 30.04 31.86 -25.43
N LYS A 112 29.12 31.92 -26.41
CA LYS A 112 29.36 32.58 -27.69
C LYS A 112 29.56 34.09 -27.50
N LYS A 113 28.68 34.76 -26.76
CA LYS A 113 28.81 36.19 -26.42
C LYS A 113 30.12 36.48 -25.70
N LEU A 114 30.50 35.65 -24.73
CA LEU A 114 31.76 35.79 -24.00
C LEU A 114 32.99 35.64 -24.90
N ASN A 115 32.99 34.68 -25.83
CA ASN A 115 34.10 34.49 -26.76
C ASN A 115 34.26 35.69 -27.72
N GLN A 116 33.15 36.27 -28.18
CA GLN A 116 33.16 37.51 -28.97
C GLN A 116 33.73 38.66 -28.15
N PHE A 117 33.23 38.87 -26.93
CA PHE A 117 33.72 39.88 -26.00
C PHE A 117 35.24 39.76 -25.74
N ILE A 118 35.74 38.54 -25.50
CA ILE A 118 37.19 38.29 -25.30
C ILE A 118 38.00 38.64 -26.55
N THR A 119 37.46 38.34 -27.74
CA THR A 119 38.13 38.64 -29.02
C THR A 119 38.24 40.14 -29.22
N ASP A 120 37.15 40.88 -29.01
CA ASP A 120 37.12 42.34 -29.12
C ASP A 120 38.04 43.01 -28.10
N LEU A 121 38.08 42.49 -26.87
CA LEU A 121 38.96 43.00 -25.81
C LEU A 121 40.43 42.78 -26.13
N ARG A 122 40.80 41.63 -26.70
CA ARG A 122 42.18 41.37 -27.16
C ARG A 122 42.56 42.32 -28.29
N LYS A 123 41.67 42.55 -29.25
CA LYS A 123 41.92 43.49 -30.35
C LYS A 123 42.14 44.92 -29.83
N LYS A 124 41.27 45.43 -28.96
CA LYS A 124 41.44 46.76 -28.35
C LYS A 124 42.75 46.89 -27.57
N ARG A 125 43.16 45.83 -26.87
CA ARG A 125 44.45 45.78 -26.18
C ARG A 125 45.62 45.83 -27.17
N ASP A 126 45.56 45.05 -28.25
CA ASP A 126 46.63 44.96 -29.23
C ASP A 126 46.76 46.26 -30.06
N ASP A 127 45.64 46.95 -30.31
CA ASP A 127 45.57 48.24 -31.00
C ASP A 127 45.88 49.45 -30.06
N ASP A 128 46.10 49.21 -28.76
CA ASP A 128 46.22 50.22 -27.68
C ASP A 128 45.03 51.23 -27.67
N ASP A 129 43.87 50.80 -28.15
CA ASP A 129 42.66 51.60 -28.37
C ASP A 129 41.68 51.45 -27.19
N PHE A 130 42.09 51.99 -26.04
CA PHE A 130 41.24 52.02 -24.85
C PHE A 130 41.48 53.25 -23.98
N HIS A 131 40.41 53.68 -23.32
CA HIS A 131 40.44 54.72 -22.29
C HIS A 131 39.45 54.38 -21.18
N GLU A 132 39.44 55.17 -20.11
CA GLU A 132 38.67 54.90 -18.88
C GLU A 132 37.20 54.55 -19.12
N ILE A 133 36.53 55.25 -20.04
CA ILE A 133 35.13 54.98 -20.41
C ILE A 133 34.97 53.57 -20.99
N HIS A 134 35.83 53.15 -21.93
CA HIS A 134 35.80 51.82 -22.52
C HIS A 134 36.03 50.74 -21.46
N LEU A 135 36.94 50.96 -20.51
CA LEU A 135 37.20 50.00 -19.42
C LEU A 135 35.98 49.84 -18.50
N LYS A 136 35.25 50.93 -18.24
CA LYS A 136 34.02 50.90 -17.44
C LYS A 136 32.89 50.15 -18.16
N GLU A 137 32.71 50.40 -19.46
CA GLU A 137 31.73 49.71 -20.30
C GLU A 137 32.02 48.21 -20.40
N LEU A 138 33.28 47.82 -20.65
CA LEU A 138 33.69 46.41 -20.71
C LEU A 138 33.42 45.69 -19.38
N ARG A 139 33.64 46.38 -18.25
CA ARG A 139 33.33 45.82 -16.93
C ARG A 139 31.82 45.63 -16.72
N MET A 140 31.01 46.60 -17.16
CA MET A 140 29.54 46.48 -17.08
C MET A 140 29.02 45.30 -17.91
N LEU A 141 29.49 45.15 -19.15
CA LEU A 141 29.11 44.05 -20.03
C LEU A 141 29.50 42.68 -19.45
N LEU A 142 30.67 42.59 -18.82
CA LEU A 142 31.09 41.36 -18.14
C LEU A 142 30.17 41.01 -16.96
N GLU A 143 29.76 42.00 -16.17
CA GLU A 143 28.80 41.78 -15.06
C GLU A 143 27.40 41.43 -15.58
N GLU A 144 26.98 41.95 -16.73
CA GLU A 144 25.73 41.58 -17.38
C GLU A 144 25.73 40.12 -17.83
N LEU A 145 26.80 39.65 -18.49
CA LEU A 145 26.94 38.24 -18.88
C LEU A 145 26.94 37.30 -17.66
N LYS A 146 27.53 37.70 -16.53
CA LYS A 146 27.46 36.93 -15.28
C LYS A 146 26.02 36.84 -14.76
N LYS A 147 25.28 37.96 -14.79
CA LYS A 147 23.87 37.98 -14.38
C LYS A 147 23.01 37.13 -15.29
N GLU A 148 23.23 37.14 -16.60
CA GLU A 148 22.51 36.28 -17.55
C GLU A 148 22.69 34.78 -17.23
N LEU A 149 23.86 34.38 -16.74
CA LEU A 149 24.15 33.00 -16.35
C LEU A 149 23.41 32.56 -15.07
N GLU A 150 23.23 33.49 -14.12
CA GLU A 150 22.56 33.22 -12.83
C GLU A 150 21.03 33.35 -12.90
N GLN A 151 20.49 33.89 -13.99
CA GLN A 151 19.05 34.09 -14.12
C GLN A 151 18.31 32.79 -14.42
N PRO A 152 17.17 32.53 -13.74
CA PRO A 152 16.33 31.39 -14.06
C PRO A 152 15.75 31.54 -15.46
N LEU A 153 15.90 30.51 -16.29
CA LEU A 153 15.30 30.48 -17.61
C LEU A 153 13.78 30.47 -17.50
N ASN A 154 13.15 31.36 -18.26
CA ASN A 154 11.70 31.41 -18.36
C ASN A 154 11.26 30.30 -19.32
N VAL A 155 10.99 29.11 -18.77
CA VAL A 155 10.53 27.96 -19.54
C VAL A 155 8.99 27.98 -19.50
N SER A 156 8.36 28.39 -20.61
CA SER A 156 6.90 28.31 -20.83
C SER A 156 6.43 26.89 -21.11
#